data_AF-A0A2Z6RZ04-F1
#
_entry.id   AF-A0A2Z6RZ04-F1
#
_cell.length_a   1.000
_cell.length_b   1.000
_cell.length_c   1.000
_cell.angle_alpha   90.00
_cell.angle_beta   90.00
_cell.angle_gamma   90.00
#
_symmetry.space_group_name_H-M   'P 1'
#
loop_
_entity.id
_entity.type
_entity.pdbx_description
1 polymer ?
#
loop_
_entity_poly.entity_id
_entity_poly.type
_entity_poly.pdbx_seq_one_letter_code
_entity_poly.pdbx_strand_id
1 'polypeptide(L)'
;MPPITNLPLELFIEICTLLPPSDLFVLSKVCRKFYSHLCAPSSPTTQQIWKESHLRFTPKENIPQPKGMTTTKYVELLMMERGCQICKRVMRCKIYWEFEVRCCKGCFLKKTVTEIDNYPKELLNIMPYVFYNHEKYYWIEQIDFEYFKSYGLSEEYSPILVRW
;
A
#
# COMPACT_ATOMS: atom_id res chain seq x y z
N MET A 1 31.77 -1.98 23.07
CA MET A 1 31.24 -2.87 22.02
C MET A 1 31.44 -2.18 20.68
N PRO A 2 32.04 -2.82 19.67
CA PRO A 2 32.11 -2.24 18.34
C PRO A 2 30.68 -2.07 17.80
N PRO A 3 30.38 -0.96 17.10
CA PRO A 3 29.05 -0.75 16.55
C PRO A 3 28.76 -1.81 15.47
N ILE A 4 27.50 -2.27 15.40
CA ILE A 4 26.98 -3.18 14.37
C ILE A 4 27.31 -2.71 12.94
N THR A 5 27.65 -1.43 12.76
CA THR A 5 28.08 -0.84 11.49
C THR A 5 29.38 -1.41 10.92
N ASN A 6 30.15 -2.19 11.70
CA ASN A 6 31.37 -2.88 11.26
C ASN A 6 31.11 -4.28 10.68
N LEU A 7 29.85 -4.71 10.60
CA LEU A 7 29.49 -5.94 9.90
C LEU A 7 29.80 -5.80 8.40
N PRO A 8 30.53 -6.77 7.78
CA PRO A 8 30.67 -6.83 6.33
C PRO A 8 29.31 -6.79 5.63
N LEU A 9 29.25 -6.09 4.50
CA LEU A 9 27.99 -5.89 3.77
C LEU A 9 27.35 -7.22 3.35
N GLU A 10 28.16 -8.21 2.96
CA GLU A 10 27.67 -9.55 2.59
C GLU A 10 26.94 -10.24 3.75
N LEU A 11 27.54 -10.23 4.95
CA LEU A 11 26.91 -10.80 6.14
C LEU A 11 25.66 -10.03 6.55
N PHE A 12 25.65 -8.70 6.37
CA PHE A 12 24.45 -7.90 6.60
C PHE A 12 23.31 -8.31 5.66
N ILE A 13 23.60 -8.49 4.37
CA ILE A 13 22.63 -8.94 3.36
C ILE A 13 22.10 -10.33 3.74
N GLU A 14 22.97 -11.26 4.11
CA GLU A 14 22.59 -12.63 4.49
C GLU A 14 21.72 -12.66 5.75
N ILE A 15 22.04 -11.85 6.77
CA ILE A 15 21.16 -11.71 7.94
C ILE A 15 19.79 -11.18 7.50
N CYS A 16 19.75 -10.19 6.60
CA CYS A 16 18.50 -9.61 6.14
C CYS A 16 17.62 -10.63 5.38
N THR A 17 18.18 -11.54 4.59
CA THR A 17 17.36 -12.59 3.92
C THR A 17 16.75 -13.59 4.90
N LEU A 18 17.31 -13.70 6.10
CA LEU A 18 16.82 -14.55 7.19
C LEU A 18 15.80 -13.85 8.11
N LEU A 19 15.48 -12.59 7.86
CA LEU A 19 14.46 -11.85 8.61
C LEU A 19 13.13 -11.85 7.86
N PRO A 20 11.98 -11.90 8.56
CA PRO A 20 10.70 -11.67 7.91
C PRO A 20 10.60 -10.23 7.39
N PRO A 21 9.80 -9.98 6.34
CA PRO A 21 9.70 -8.64 5.76
C PRO A 21 9.28 -7.55 6.75
N SER A 22 8.53 -7.89 7.81
CA SER A 22 8.19 -6.96 8.89
C SER A 22 9.43 -6.44 9.61
N ASP A 23 10.38 -7.33 9.92
CA ASP A 23 11.56 -6.99 10.71
C ASP A 23 12.54 -6.18 9.85
N LEU A 24 12.61 -6.48 8.55
CA LEU A 24 13.34 -5.65 7.57
C LEU A 24 12.80 -4.24 7.51
N PHE A 25 11.48 -4.08 7.54
CA PHE A 25 10.86 -2.76 7.57
C PHE A 25 11.23 -2.00 8.84
N VAL A 26 11.11 -2.61 10.02
CA VAL A 26 11.54 -2.00 11.29
C VAL A 26 13.02 -1.63 11.23
N LEU A 27 13.87 -2.54 10.77
CA LEU A 27 15.32 -2.33 10.66
C LEU A 27 15.65 -1.15 9.74
N SER A 28 14.90 -0.96 8.65
CA SER A 28 15.07 0.18 7.74
C SER A 28 14.86 1.54 8.42
N LYS A 29 14.09 1.58 9.52
CA LYS A 29 13.79 2.82 10.26
C LYS A 29 14.80 3.13 11.37
N VAL A 30 15.68 2.19 11.71
CA VAL A 30 16.64 2.36 12.83
C VAL A 30 17.73 3.38 12.52
N CYS A 31 18.29 3.38 11.30
CA CYS A 31 19.30 4.36 10.90
C CYS A 31 19.35 4.59 9.38
N ARG A 32 19.95 5.71 8.96
CA ARG A 32 20.10 6.06 7.53
C ARG A 32 20.86 5.01 6.72
N LYS A 33 21.85 4.33 7.33
CA LYS A 33 22.64 3.28 6.66
C LYS A 33 21.75 2.09 6.30
N PHE A 34 20.96 1.59 7.24
CA PHE A 34 20.01 0.50 6.97
C PHE A 34 18.93 0.92 5.98
N TYR A 35 18.39 2.14 6.11
CA TYR A 35 17.46 2.67 5.12
C TYR A 35 18.07 2.65 3.71
N SER A 36 19.32 3.08 3.55
CA SER A 36 19.98 3.08 2.24
C SER A 36 20.18 1.69 1.64
N HIS A 37 20.38 0.66 2.47
CA HIS A 37 20.54 -0.73 2.02
C HIS A 37 19.20 -1.43 1.79
N LEU A 38 18.15 -1.09 2.56
CA LEU A 38 16.86 -1.79 2.55
C LEU A 38 15.77 -1.06 1.75
N CYS A 39 15.93 0.22 1.45
CA CYS A 39 14.90 1.03 0.79
C CYS A 39 15.42 1.76 -0.47
N ALA A 40 16.50 1.28 -1.09
CA ALA A 40 16.99 1.78 -2.37
C ALA A 40 16.29 1.04 -3.54
N PRO A 41 15.30 1.66 -4.22
CA PRO A 41 14.46 0.95 -5.21
C PRO A 41 15.24 0.47 -6.45
N SER A 42 16.34 1.15 -6.81
CA SER A 42 17.20 0.80 -7.95
C SER A 42 18.31 -0.21 -7.61
N SER A 43 18.46 -0.60 -6.34
CA SER A 43 19.52 -1.50 -5.90
C SER A 43 19.13 -2.97 -6.14
N PRO A 44 19.88 -3.74 -6.95
CA PRO A 44 19.61 -5.17 -7.15
C PRO A 44 19.68 -5.95 -5.83
N THR A 45 20.62 -5.58 -4.96
CA THR A 45 20.78 -6.17 -3.63
C THR A 45 19.54 -5.97 -2.77
N THR A 46 18.97 -4.77 -2.78
CA THR A 46 17.75 -4.47 -2.02
C THR A 46 16.60 -5.34 -2.51
N GLN A 47 16.39 -5.41 -3.83
CA GLN A 47 15.35 -6.24 -4.43
C GLN A 47 15.53 -7.73 -4.08
N GLN A 48 16.77 -8.23 -4.10
CA GLN A 48 17.08 -9.60 -3.72
C GLN A 48 16.78 -9.88 -2.25
N ILE A 49 17.17 -9.00 -1.33
CA ILE A 49 16.86 -9.14 0.11
C ILE A 49 15.35 -9.33 0.33
N TRP A 50 14.54 -8.42 -0.22
CA TRP A 50 13.09 -8.48 -0.07
C TRP A 50 12.47 -9.70 -0.74
N LYS A 51 12.99 -10.10 -1.91
CA LYS A 51 12.53 -11.30 -2.61
C LYS A 51 12.78 -12.57 -1.80
N GLU A 52 14.01 -12.77 -1.31
CA GLU A 52 14.38 -13.97 -0.53
C GLU A 52 13.66 -14.01 0.81
N SER A 53 13.60 -12.87 1.52
CA SER A 53 12.81 -12.74 2.75
C SER A 53 11.33 -13.07 2.50
N HIS A 54 10.72 -12.52 1.45
CA HIS A 54 9.34 -12.81 1.09
C HIS A 54 9.13 -14.30 0.78
N LEU A 55 9.99 -14.91 -0.05
CA LEU A 55 9.90 -16.35 -0.39
C LEU A 55 10.01 -17.25 0.84
N ARG A 56 10.83 -16.86 1.82
CA ARG A 56 11.06 -17.63 3.04
C ARG A 56 9.93 -17.51 4.05
N PHE A 57 9.32 -16.34 4.20
CA PHE A 57 8.39 -16.03 5.30
C PHE A 57 6.93 -15.86 4.88
N THR A 58 6.64 -15.75 3.59
CA THR A 58 5.25 -15.68 3.13
C THR A 58 4.71 -17.10 2.99
N PRO A 59 3.57 -17.44 3.64
CA PRO A 59 2.86 -18.68 3.36
C PRO A 59 2.65 -18.80 1.85
N LYS A 60 2.69 -20.02 1.29
CA LYS A 60 2.43 -20.30 -0.14
C LYS A 60 0.96 -20.03 -0.54
N GLU A 61 0.35 -19.00 0.00
CA GLU A 61 -0.89 -18.47 -0.54
C GLU A 61 -0.52 -17.78 -1.85
N ASN A 62 -0.88 -18.44 -2.95
CA ASN A 62 -0.84 -17.91 -4.31
C ASN A 62 -1.81 -16.73 -4.42
N ILE A 63 -1.50 -15.61 -3.78
CA ILE A 63 -2.18 -14.34 -4.04
C ILE A 63 -1.52 -13.81 -5.32
N PRO A 64 -2.22 -13.80 -6.47
CA PRO A 64 -1.63 -13.25 -7.68
C PRO A 64 -1.48 -11.74 -7.53
N GLN A 65 -0.32 -11.23 -7.95
CA GLN A 65 -0.09 -9.79 -8.07
C GLN A 65 -1.08 -9.20 -9.10
N PRO A 66 -1.85 -8.16 -8.75
CA PRO A 66 -2.72 -7.48 -9.70
C PRO A 66 -1.93 -6.94 -10.90
N LYS A 67 -2.50 -7.06 -12.10
CA LYS A 67 -1.88 -6.59 -13.35
C LYS A 67 -1.64 -5.07 -13.28
N GLY A 68 -0.39 -4.64 -13.46
CA GLY A 68 -0.01 -3.22 -13.44
C GLY A 68 0.54 -2.70 -12.10
N MET A 69 0.43 -3.48 -11.02
CA MET A 69 1.03 -3.13 -9.72
C MET A 69 2.54 -3.42 -9.70
N THR A 70 3.34 -2.57 -9.06
CA THR A 70 4.77 -2.84 -8.87
C THR A 70 5.02 -3.89 -7.78
N THR A 71 6.10 -4.67 -7.90
CA THR A 71 6.47 -5.69 -6.88
C THR A 71 6.65 -5.06 -5.51
N THR A 72 7.26 -3.87 -5.43
CA THR A 72 7.43 -3.14 -4.17
C THR A 72 6.08 -2.83 -3.53
N LYS A 73 5.13 -2.28 -4.28
CA LYS A 73 3.78 -1.96 -3.77
C LYS A 73 3.01 -3.19 -3.32
N TYR A 74 3.14 -4.29 -4.07
CA TYR A 74 2.56 -5.58 -3.72
C TYR A 74 3.09 -6.10 -2.39
N VAL A 75 4.43 -6.09 -2.23
CA VAL A 75 5.09 -6.47 -0.97
C VAL A 75 4.68 -5.52 0.16
N GLU A 76 4.66 -4.21 -0.06
CA GLU A 76 4.22 -3.24 0.95
C GLU A 76 2.80 -3.52 1.45
N LEU A 77 1.86 -3.85 0.56
CA LEU A 77 0.48 -4.17 0.94
C LEU A 77 0.36 -5.46 1.75
N LEU A 78 1.20 -6.46 1.45
CA LEU A 78 1.27 -7.70 2.21
C LEU A 78 2.01 -7.56 3.55
N MET A 79 3.03 -6.70 3.59
CA MET A 79 4.04 -6.67 4.65
C MET A 79 3.89 -5.51 5.63
N MET A 80 3.02 -4.52 5.35
CA MET A 80 2.69 -3.44 6.28
C MET A 80 2.11 -4.03 7.58
N GLU A 81 2.90 -3.93 8.65
CA GLU A 81 2.62 -4.32 10.03
C GLU A 81 1.13 -4.25 10.39
N ARG A 82 0.45 -5.39 10.30
CA ARG A 82 -0.83 -5.81 10.92
C ARG A 82 -1.89 -4.73 11.26
N GLY A 83 -1.92 -3.60 10.56
CA GLY A 83 -2.75 -2.44 10.89
C GLY A 83 -3.23 -1.66 9.67
N CYS A 84 -4.19 -0.77 9.90
CA CYS A 84 -4.80 -0.01 8.82
C CYS A 84 -3.82 1.07 8.32
N GLN A 85 -3.61 1.16 7.00
CA GLN A 85 -2.74 2.19 6.42
C GLN A 85 -3.27 3.62 6.60
N ILE A 86 -4.56 3.78 6.92
CA ILE A 86 -5.22 5.08 7.10
C ILE A 86 -5.19 5.48 8.57
N CYS A 87 -5.88 4.74 9.45
CA CYS A 87 -5.95 5.11 10.87
C CYS A 87 -4.76 4.62 11.71
N LYS A 88 -3.82 3.86 11.11
CA LYS A 88 -2.60 3.32 11.74
C LYS A 88 -2.83 2.39 12.94
N ARG A 89 -4.09 2.03 13.24
CA ARG A 89 -4.41 1.09 14.32
C ARG A 89 -4.16 -0.34 13.88
N VAL A 90 -3.57 -1.15 14.77
CA VAL A 90 -3.36 -2.59 14.60
C VAL A 90 -4.70 -3.31 14.78
N MET A 91 -5.29 -3.79 13.69
CA MET A 91 -6.59 -4.45 13.67
C MET A 91 -6.80 -5.26 12.39
N ARG A 92 -7.88 -6.03 12.33
CA ARG A 92 -8.29 -6.76 11.13
C ARG A 92 -8.53 -5.77 9.98
N CYS A 93 -7.69 -5.88 8.96
CA CYS A 93 -7.76 -5.09 7.74
C CYS A 93 -7.87 -6.02 6.53
N LYS A 94 -8.48 -5.50 5.48
CA LYS A 94 -8.54 -6.14 4.16
C LYS A 94 -7.63 -5.35 3.21
N ILE A 95 -7.02 -6.04 2.26
CA ILE A 95 -6.39 -5.40 1.11
C ILE A 95 -7.47 -5.23 0.04
N TYR A 96 -7.70 -3.99 -0.36
CA TYR A 96 -8.56 -3.61 -1.48
C TYR A 96 -7.64 -3.35 -2.67
N TRP A 97 -7.50 -4.36 -3.53
CA TRP A 97 -6.50 -4.38 -4.59
C TRP A 97 -6.76 -3.32 -5.65
N GLU A 98 -8.02 -3.09 -5.96
CA GLU A 98 -8.53 -2.09 -6.90
C GLU A 98 -8.14 -0.66 -6.48
N PHE A 99 -7.91 -0.46 -5.18
CA PHE A 99 -7.55 0.82 -4.58
C PHE A 99 -6.10 0.85 -4.07
N GLU A 100 -5.37 -0.24 -4.25
CA GLU A 100 -4.01 -0.44 -3.75
C GLU A 100 -3.82 -0.03 -2.27
N VAL A 101 -4.81 -0.36 -1.42
CA VAL A 101 -4.85 0.05 -0.01
C VAL A 101 -5.22 -1.11 0.92
N ARG A 102 -4.55 -1.19 2.06
CA ARG A 102 -4.87 -2.07 3.18
C ARG A 102 -5.51 -1.26 4.31
N CYS A 103 -6.80 -1.41 4.52
CA CYS A 103 -7.50 -0.66 5.56
C CYS A 103 -8.55 -1.48 6.31
N CYS A 104 -8.95 -0.97 7.49
CA CYS A 104 -10.03 -1.55 8.26
C CYS A 104 -11.39 -1.18 7.66
N LYS A 105 -12.44 -1.93 8.00
CA LYS A 105 -13.80 -1.67 7.51
C LYS A 105 -14.26 -0.23 7.77
N GLY A 106 -13.94 0.33 8.94
CA GLY A 106 -14.32 1.70 9.29
C GLY A 106 -13.63 2.74 8.40
N CYS A 107 -12.36 2.55 8.05
CA CYS A 107 -11.66 3.44 7.13
C CYS A 107 -12.12 3.25 5.68
N PHE A 108 -12.41 2.01 5.27
CA PHE A 108 -12.99 1.71 3.96
C PHE A 108 -14.27 2.52 3.75
N LEU A 109 -15.26 2.37 4.63
CA LEU A 109 -16.55 3.06 4.51
C LEU A 109 -16.44 4.60 4.57
N LYS A 110 -15.39 5.14 5.20
CA LYS A 110 -15.14 6.59 5.25
C LYS A 110 -14.44 7.14 4.01
N LYS A 111 -13.75 6.27 3.26
CA LYS A 111 -12.94 6.64 2.09
C LYS A 111 -13.54 6.13 0.79
N THR A 112 -14.73 5.57 0.85
CA THR A 112 -15.46 5.12 -0.33
C THR A 112 -16.82 5.81 -0.44
N VAL A 113 -17.26 5.93 -1.68
CA VAL A 113 -18.57 6.43 -2.10
C VAL A 113 -19.26 5.38 -2.96
N THR A 114 -20.57 5.47 -3.11
CA THR A 114 -21.35 4.60 -3.99
C THR A 114 -21.87 5.37 -5.21
N GLU A 115 -22.60 4.71 -6.11
CA GLU A 115 -23.27 5.35 -7.25
C GLU A 115 -24.31 6.42 -6.85
N ILE A 116 -24.63 6.52 -5.57
CA ILE A 116 -25.60 7.48 -5.01
C ILE A 116 -24.95 8.84 -4.74
N ASP A 117 -23.62 8.89 -4.59
CA ASP A 117 -22.90 10.14 -4.34
C ASP A 117 -22.76 10.96 -5.65
N ASN A 118 -22.73 12.29 -5.54
CA ASN A 118 -22.90 13.29 -6.62
C ASN A 118 -21.77 13.34 -7.68
N TYR A 119 -21.43 12.21 -8.28
CA TYR A 119 -20.45 12.10 -9.35
C TYR A 119 -21.11 11.79 -10.70
N PRO A 120 -20.54 12.28 -11.82
CA PRO A 120 -21.00 11.91 -13.15
C PRO A 120 -20.94 10.39 -13.36
N LYS A 121 -22.01 9.78 -13.91
CA LYS A 121 -22.08 8.33 -14.13
C LYS A 121 -21.04 7.85 -15.12
N GLU A 122 -20.74 8.68 -16.12
CA GLU A 122 -19.73 8.43 -17.14
C GLU A 122 -18.34 8.28 -16.52
N LEU A 123 -18.05 9.08 -15.48
CA LEU A 123 -16.83 8.96 -14.68
C LEU A 123 -16.85 7.65 -13.89
N LEU A 124 -17.91 7.38 -13.12
CA LEU A 124 -18.01 6.16 -12.31
C LEU A 124 -17.89 4.86 -13.14
N ASN A 125 -18.32 4.87 -14.40
CA ASN A 125 -18.23 3.70 -15.29
C ASN A 125 -16.80 3.30 -15.67
N ILE A 126 -15.84 4.23 -15.61
CA ILE A 126 -14.43 3.96 -15.92
C ILE A 126 -13.56 3.77 -14.68
N MET A 127 -14.10 4.06 -13.49
CA MET A 127 -13.35 4.00 -12.24
C MET A 127 -13.22 2.56 -11.72
N PRO A 128 -12.08 2.20 -11.12
CA PRO A 128 -11.97 0.99 -10.32
C PRO A 128 -13.01 1.02 -9.19
N TYR A 129 -13.59 -0.14 -8.89
CA TYR A 129 -14.58 -0.30 -7.85
C TYR A 129 -14.46 -1.65 -7.15
N VAL A 130 -15.04 -1.74 -5.96
CA VAL A 130 -15.19 -3.00 -5.21
C VAL A 130 -16.66 -3.26 -4.95
N PHE A 131 -17.11 -4.49 -5.19
CA PHE A 131 -18.43 -4.92 -4.75
C PHE A 131 -18.43 -5.20 -3.24
N TYR A 132 -19.30 -4.50 -2.52
CA TYR A 132 -19.52 -4.70 -1.09
C TYR A 132 -21.01 -4.51 -0.79
N ASN A 133 -21.62 -5.43 -0.04
CA ASN A 133 -23.06 -5.39 0.27
C ASN A 133 -23.99 -5.21 -0.95
N HIS A 134 -23.67 -5.83 -2.09
CA HIS A 134 -24.43 -5.71 -3.35
C HIS A 134 -24.38 -4.32 -4.02
N GLU A 135 -23.52 -3.43 -3.56
CA GLU A 135 -23.30 -2.11 -4.14
C GLU A 135 -21.86 -1.97 -4.63
N LYS A 136 -21.64 -1.09 -5.61
CA LYS A 136 -20.30 -0.69 -6.01
C LYS A 136 -19.82 0.43 -5.11
N TYR A 137 -18.63 0.24 -4.56
CA TYR A 137 -17.90 1.24 -3.83
C TYR A 137 -16.72 1.70 -4.65
N TYR A 138 -16.47 3.00 -4.63
CA TYR A 138 -15.40 3.67 -5.34
C TYR A 138 -14.53 4.44 -4.37
N TRP A 139 -13.22 4.52 -4.61
CA TRP A 139 -12.30 5.22 -3.73
C TRP A 139 -12.33 6.73 -3.96
N ILE A 140 -12.63 7.51 -2.92
CA ILE A 140 -12.84 8.97 -3.03
C ILE A 140 -11.64 9.65 -3.68
N GLU A 141 -10.42 9.43 -3.17
CA GLU A 141 -9.24 10.12 -3.70
C GLU A 141 -8.93 9.78 -5.18
N GLN A 142 -9.33 8.59 -5.65
CA GLN A 142 -9.15 8.22 -7.06
C GLN A 142 -10.18 8.94 -7.94
N ILE A 143 -11.44 9.00 -7.49
CA ILE A 143 -12.49 9.68 -8.25
C ILE A 143 -12.24 11.18 -8.28
N ASP A 144 -11.89 11.79 -7.14
CA ASP A 144 -11.54 13.20 -7.06
C ASP A 144 -10.43 13.54 -8.07
N PHE A 145 -9.36 12.75 -8.07
CA PHE A 145 -8.24 12.96 -9.00
C PHE A 145 -8.70 12.93 -10.47
N GLU A 146 -9.48 11.92 -10.86
CA GLU A 146 -9.93 11.80 -12.25
C GLU A 146 -11.01 12.83 -12.61
N TYR A 147 -11.85 13.23 -11.65
CA TYR A 147 -12.81 14.32 -11.80
C TYR A 147 -12.10 15.64 -12.08
N PHE A 148 -11.13 16.03 -11.24
CA PHE A 148 -10.37 17.27 -11.43
C PHE A 148 -9.59 17.29 -12.75
N LYS A 149 -9.04 16.14 -13.14
CA LYS A 149 -8.33 15.98 -14.40
C LYS A 149 -9.25 16.10 -15.63
N SER A 150 -10.46 15.58 -15.56
CA SER A 150 -11.39 15.51 -16.70
C SER A 150 -12.25 16.75 -16.85
N TYR A 151 -12.67 17.37 -15.75
CA TYR A 151 -13.64 18.46 -15.74
C TYR A 151 -13.04 19.83 -15.39
N GLY A 152 -11.76 19.88 -14.98
CA GLY A 152 -11.10 21.12 -14.59
C GLY A 152 -11.58 21.67 -13.24
N LEU A 153 -10.76 22.55 -12.63
CA LEU A 153 -11.11 23.23 -11.38
C LEU A 153 -12.14 24.33 -11.65
N SER A 154 -13.43 24.03 -11.60
CA SER A 154 -14.36 25.02 -11.02
C SER A 154 -14.38 24.77 -9.52
N GLU A 155 -13.58 25.53 -8.75
CA GLU A 155 -13.53 25.44 -7.27
C GLU A 155 -14.91 25.61 -6.60
N GLU A 156 -15.92 26.08 -7.34
CA GLU A 156 -17.30 26.28 -6.85
C GLU A 156 -18.14 24.99 -6.75
N TYR A 157 -17.68 23.85 -7.29
CA TYR A 157 -18.48 22.60 -7.35
C TYR A 157 -17.69 21.34 -7.02
N SER A 158 -16.78 21.37 -6.04
CA SER A 158 -16.28 20.09 -5.50
C SER A 158 -17.46 19.35 -4.83
N PRO A 159 -17.91 18.18 -5.34
CA PRO A 159 -19.08 17.49 -4.78
C PRO A 159 -18.87 17.00 -3.35
N ILE A 160 -17.65 17.09 -2.82
CA ILE A 160 -17.21 16.52 -1.54
C ILE A 160 -16.86 17.56 -0.48
N LEU A 161 -16.88 18.87 -0.79
CA LEU A 161 -16.65 19.91 0.23
C LEU A 161 -17.78 20.06 1.27
N VAL A 162 -18.76 19.16 1.31
CA VAL A 162 -19.79 19.10 2.37
C VAL A 162 -19.85 17.74 3.04
N ARG A 163 -18.75 17.27 3.64
CA ARG A 163 -18.82 16.27 4.74
C ARG A 163 -17.79 16.59 5.82
N TRP A 164 -18.28 17.18 6.92
CA TRP A 164 -17.60 17.34 8.21
C TRP A 164 -17.34 16.00 8.87
#